data_AF-A0A6J4TMY3-F1
#
_entry.id   AF-A0A6J4TMY3-F1
#
_cell.length_a   1.000
_cell.length_b   1.000
_cell.length_c   1.000
_cell.angle_alpha   90.00
_cell.angle_beta   90.00
_cell.angle_gamma   90.00
#
_symmetry.space_group_name_H-M   'P 1'
#
loop_
_entity.id
_entity.type
_entity.pdbx_description
1 polymer ?
#
loop_
_entity_poly.entity_id
_entity_poly.type
_entity_poly.pdbx_seq_one_letter_code
_entity_poly.pdbx_strand_id
1 'polypeptide(L)'
;MGGEIFVWIMVGIFGLLFVMVILLGIFYPGSGAGQLDWKPTRSPEVEAQNEVDDIAQMLAATNAKRRRRGEKDLTEEGMNARVHEELRLQAEMRDRTVLDSEMVQLLDARNERRRKRGLPEMTLDEFRASLDVPPPRAQS
;
A
#
# COMPACT_ATOMS: atom_id res chain seq x y z
N MET A 1 -47.87 -12.19 -9.19
CA MET A 1 -47.44 -13.53 -8.71
C MET A 1 -46.18 -14.08 -9.43
N GLY A 2 -45.61 -13.44 -10.46
CA GLY A 2 -44.40 -13.97 -11.13
C GLY A 2 -43.05 -13.54 -10.53
N GLY A 3 -42.98 -12.33 -9.95
CA GLY A 3 -41.72 -11.78 -9.42
C GLY A 3 -41.20 -12.49 -8.17
N GLU A 4 -42.09 -12.93 -7.29
CA GLU A 4 -41.71 -13.62 -6.05
C GLU A 4 -41.05 -14.98 -6.34
N ILE A 5 -41.59 -15.74 -7.29
CA ILE A 5 -41.03 -17.04 -7.71
C ILE A 5 -39.63 -16.83 -8.30
N PHE A 6 -39.46 -15.81 -9.15
CA PHE A 6 -38.15 -15.47 -9.72
C PHE A 6 -37.11 -15.14 -8.64
N VAL A 7 -37.49 -14.34 -7.63
CA VAL A 7 -36.61 -13.98 -6.52
C VAL A 7 -36.17 -15.23 -5.75
N TRP A 8 -37.09 -16.14 -5.42
CA TRP A 8 -36.74 -17.37 -4.69
C TRP A 8 -35.83 -18.30 -5.49
N ILE A 9 -36.03 -18.39 -6.80
CA ILE A 9 -35.13 -19.16 -7.68
C ILE A 9 -33.72 -18.55 -7.69
N MET A 10 -33.62 -17.23 -7.85
CA MET A 10 -32.32 -16.54 -7.83
C MET A 10 -31.60 -16.71 -6.49
N VAL A 11 -32.31 -16.51 -5.37
CA VAL A 11 -31.76 -16.70 -4.03
C VAL A 11 -31.29 -18.15 -3.84
N GLY A 12 -32.06 -19.13 -4.30
CA GLY A 12 -31.67 -20.54 -4.25
C GLY A 12 -30.40 -20.84 -5.04
N ILE A 13 -30.28 -20.33 -6.27
CA ILE A 13 -29.10 -20.53 -7.12
C ILE A 13 -27.86 -19.88 -6.50
N PHE A 14 -27.94 -18.61 -6.09
CA PHE A 14 -26.80 -17.92 -5.48
C PHE A 14 -26.44 -18.51 -4.12
N GLY A 15 -27.43 -18.88 -3.31
CA GLY A 15 -27.22 -19.56 -2.03
C GLY A 15 -26.48 -20.89 -2.23
N LEU A 16 -26.91 -21.70 -3.20
CA LEU A 16 -26.24 -22.95 -3.54
C LEU A 16 -24.80 -22.72 -4.02
N LEU A 17 -24.58 -21.74 -4.90
CA LEU A 17 -23.24 -21.37 -5.39
C LEU A 17 -22.33 -20.96 -4.24
N PHE A 18 -22.84 -20.15 -3.31
CA PHE A 18 -22.09 -19.68 -2.15
C PHE A 18 -21.70 -20.84 -1.23
N VAL A 19 -22.64 -21.75 -0.95
CA VAL A 19 -22.38 -22.97 -0.19
C VAL A 19 -21.33 -23.84 -0.88
N MET A 20 -21.42 -24.02 -2.20
CA MET A 20 -20.43 -24.79 -2.96
C MET A 20 -19.01 -24.20 -2.87
N VAL A 21 -18.87 -22.86 -2.96
CA VAL A 21 -17.57 -22.19 -2.82
C VAL A 21 -16.99 -22.37 -1.42
N ILE A 22 -17.83 -22.22 -0.38
CA ILE A 22 -17.40 -22.45 1.01
C ILE A 22 -16.95 -23.90 1.18
N LEU A 23 -17.73 -24.87 0.71
CA LEU A 23 -17.37 -26.29 0.81
C LEU A 23 -16.06 -26.58 0.06
N LEU A 24 -15.87 -26.00 -1.13
CA LEU A 24 -14.61 -26.14 -1.86
C LEU A 24 -13.42 -25.61 -1.05
N GLY A 25 -13.56 -24.44 -0.40
CA GLY A 25 -12.52 -23.90 0.47
C GLY A 25 -12.24 -24.73 1.73
N ILE A 26 -13.27 -25.37 2.31
CA ILE A 26 -13.13 -26.22 3.50
C ILE A 26 -12.51 -27.58 3.15
N PHE A 27 -12.97 -28.22 2.07
CA PHE A 27 -12.55 -29.58 1.71
C PHE A 27 -11.27 -29.62 0.86
N TYR A 28 -10.94 -28.54 0.16
CA TYR A 28 -9.74 -28.43 -0.67
C TYR A 28 -8.91 -27.20 -0.29
N PRO A 29 -8.39 -27.12 0.95
CA PRO A 29 -7.53 -26.03 1.38
C PRO A 29 -6.17 -26.10 0.64
N GLY A 30 -5.84 -25.07 -0.12
CA GLY A 30 -4.58 -24.99 -0.89
C GLY A 30 -4.58 -23.82 -1.88
N SER A 31 -3.42 -23.49 -2.46
CA SER A 31 -3.40 -22.54 -3.58
C SER A 31 -3.90 -23.26 -4.84
N GLY A 32 -4.70 -22.60 -5.68
CA GLY A 32 -5.17 -23.17 -6.94
C GLY A 32 -4.02 -23.63 -7.86
N ALA A 33 -2.84 -23.02 -7.71
CA ALA A 33 -1.61 -23.45 -8.38
C ALA A 33 -1.12 -24.83 -7.91
N GLY A 34 -1.24 -25.13 -6.61
CA GLY A 34 -0.87 -26.43 -6.05
C GLY A 34 -1.85 -27.56 -6.41
N GLN A 35 -3.12 -27.24 -6.69
CA GLN A 35 -4.14 -28.22 -7.11
C GLN A 35 -4.06 -28.55 -8.61
N LEU A 36 -3.59 -27.61 -9.44
CA LEU A 36 -3.41 -27.78 -10.88
C LEU A 36 -2.00 -28.25 -11.27
N ASP A 37 -1.12 -28.50 -10.29
CA ASP A 37 0.33 -28.74 -10.48
C ASP A 37 0.95 -27.73 -11.45
N TRP A 38 0.60 -26.44 -11.28
CA TRP A 38 1.05 -25.39 -12.17
C TRP A 38 2.56 -25.16 -11.97
N LYS A 39 3.36 -25.75 -12.85
CA LYS A 39 4.80 -25.50 -12.93
C LYS A 39 5.08 -24.27 -13.79
N PRO A 40 5.95 -23.34 -13.36
CA PRO A 40 6.40 -22.25 -14.21
C PRO A 40 6.86 -22.80 -15.56
N THR A 41 6.46 -22.15 -16.66
CA THR A 41 6.78 -22.60 -18.03
C THR A 41 8.25 -22.40 -18.39
N ARG A 42 9.03 -21.69 -17.54
CA ARG A 42 10.44 -21.37 -17.73
C ARG A 42 11.24 -21.76 -16.50
N SER A 43 12.51 -22.12 -16.72
CA SER A 43 13.42 -22.42 -15.61
C SER A 43 13.84 -21.12 -14.89
N PRO A 44 14.24 -21.22 -13.61
CA PRO A 44 14.69 -20.07 -12.83
C PRO A 44 15.85 -19.30 -13.49
N GLU A 45 16.75 -20.00 -14.16
CA GLU A 45 17.91 -19.40 -14.84
C GLU A 45 17.49 -18.54 -16.03
N VAL A 46 16.47 -19.00 -16.78
CA VAL A 46 15.92 -18.25 -17.91
C VAL A 46 15.15 -17.02 -17.42
N GLU A 47 14.46 -17.13 -16.29
CA GLU A 47 13.76 -15.99 -15.67
C GLU A 47 14.73 -14.92 -15.21
N ALA A 48 15.81 -15.29 -14.51
CA ALA A 48 16.87 -14.36 -14.11
C ALA A 48 17.54 -13.67 -15.30
N GLN A 49 17.77 -14.38 -16.41
CA GLN A 49 18.30 -13.77 -17.64
C GLN A 49 17.33 -12.76 -18.25
N ASN A 50 16.04 -13.10 -18.31
CA ASN A 50 15.02 -12.18 -18.83
C ASN A 50 14.95 -10.90 -17.98
N GLU A 51 15.03 -11.02 -16.65
CA GLU A 51 15.03 -9.85 -15.76
C GLU A 51 16.22 -8.92 -16.04
N VAL A 52 17.42 -9.48 -16.24
CA VAL A 52 18.62 -8.70 -16.60
C VAL A 52 18.43 -8.01 -17.95
N ASP A 53 17.92 -8.72 -18.95
CA ASP A 53 17.67 -8.17 -20.29
C ASP A 53 16.60 -7.07 -20.28
N ASP A 54 15.56 -7.22 -19.46
CA ASP A 54 14.50 -6.22 -19.30
C ASP A 54 15.04 -4.94 -18.66
N ILE A 55 15.89 -5.05 -17.64
CA ILE A 55 16.57 -3.90 -17.02
C ILE A 55 17.45 -3.17 -18.04
N ALA A 56 18.23 -3.92 -18.83
CA ALA A 56 19.08 -3.35 -19.87
C ALA A 56 18.25 -2.59 -20.93
N GLN A 57 17.11 -3.16 -21.35
CA GLN A 57 16.18 -2.51 -22.28
C GLN A 57 15.58 -1.22 -21.71
N MET A 58 15.15 -1.22 -20.44
CA MET A 58 14.63 -0.03 -19.77
C MET A 58 15.69 1.08 -19.67
N LEU A 59 16.94 0.73 -19.33
CA LEU A 59 18.04 1.68 -19.26
C LEU A 59 18.36 2.27 -20.65
N ALA A 60 18.41 1.42 -21.68
CA ALA A 60 18.63 1.85 -23.06
C ALA A 60 17.54 2.81 -23.56
N ALA A 61 16.27 2.49 -23.29
CA ALA A 61 15.13 3.35 -23.63
C ALA A 61 15.20 4.70 -22.88
N THR A 62 15.59 4.69 -21.61
CA THR A 62 15.81 5.90 -20.82
C THR A 62 16.92 6.76 -21.41
N ASN A 63 18.08 6.16 -21.71
CA ASN A 63 19.21 6.88 -22.30
C ASN A 63 18.91 7.39 -23.71
N ALA A 64 18.11 6.68 -24.51
CA ALA A 64 17.63 7.21 -25.78
C ALA A 64 16.84 8.53 -25.60
N LYS A 65 15.98 8.62 -24.58
CA LYS A 65 15.28 9.86 -24.23
C LYS A 65 16.23 10.94 -23.70
N ARG A 66 17.21 10.57 -22.87
CA ARG A 66 18.24 11.50 -22.34
C ARG A 66 19.08 12.12 -23.45
N ARG A 67 19.56 11.32 -24.39
CA ARG A 67 20.33 11.76 -25.56
C ARG A 67 19.56 12.75 -26.43
N ARG A 68 18.25 12.52 -26.64
CA ARG A 68 17.38 13.46 -27.36
C ARG A 68 17.31 14.83 -26.67
N ARG A 69 17.49 14.90 -25.36
CA ARG A 69 17.53 16.14 -24.57
C ARG A 69 18.96 16.68 -24.37
N GLY A 70 19.98 16.04 -24.95
CA GLY A 70 21.38 16.41 -24.74
C GLY A 70 21.92 16.10 -23.34
N GLU A 71 21.20 15.28 -22.57
CA GLU A 71 21.67 14.82 -21.26
C GLU A 71 22.69 13.68 -21.41
N LYS A 72 23.58 13.55 -20.43
CA LYS A 72 24.49 12.41 -20.33
C LYS A 72 23.70 11.12 -20.07
N ASP A 73 24.24 10.02 -20.59
CA ASP A 73 23.70 8.68 -20.37
C ASP A 73 23.78 8.31 -18.87
N LEU A 74 22.74 7.62 -18.41
CA LEU A 74 22.64 7.06 -17.07
C LEU A 74 23.30 5.68 -17.06
N THR A 75 24.14 5.43 -16.06
CA THR A 75 24.70 4.10 -15.78
C THR A 75 23.76 3.32 -14.86
N GLU A 76 23.91 1.99 -14.79
CA GLU A 76 23.16 1.15 -13.85
C GLU A 76 23.36 1.60 -12.40
N GLU A 77 24.61 1.86 -11.99
CA GLU A 77 24.93 2.39 -10.66
C GLU A 77 24.23 3.73 -10.40
N GLY A 78 24.22 4.63 -11.38
CA GLY A 78 23.54 5.92 -11.28
C GLY A 78 22.02 5.79 -11.22
N MET A 79 21.45 4.77 -11.87
CA MET A 79 20.03 4.43 -11.76
C MET A 79 19.71 3.91 -10.37
N ASN A 80 20.50 2.96 -9.85
CA ASN A 80 20.33 2.41 -8.51
C ASN A 80 20.43 3.48 -7.43
N ALA A 81 21.41 4.39 -7.54
CA ALA A 81 21.55 5.52 -6.61
C ALA A 81 20.30 6.40 -6.56
N ARG A 82 19.69 6.70 -7.72
CA ARG A 82 18.45 7.48 -7.81
C ARG A 82 17.26 6.76 -7.20
N VAL A 83 17.11 5.47 -7.49
CA VAL A 83 16.03 4.64 -6.90
C VAL A 83 16.16 4.62 -5.37
N HIS A 84 17.38 4.45 -4.84
CA HIS A 84 17.61 4.50 -3.41
C HIS A 84 17.27 5.85 -2.78
N GLU A 85 17.62 6.96 -3.43
CA GLU A 85 17.26 8.31 -2.99
C GLU A 85 15.74 8.50 -2.98
N GLU A 86 15.05 8.10 -4.05
CA GLU A 86 13.59 8.20 -4.17
C GLU A 86 12.87 7.38 -3.10
N LEU A 87 13.30 6.14 -2.87
CA LEU A 87 12.76 5.28 -1.81
C LEU A 87 12.98 5.89 -0.41
N ARG A 88 14.14 6.51 -0.17
CA ARG A 88 14.41 7.23 1.08
C ARG A 88 13.45 8.38 1.28
N LEU A 89 13.27 9.22 0.26
CA LEU A 89 12.36 10.37 0.31
C LEU A 89 10.91 9.90 0.52
N GLN A 90 10.50 8.83 -0.17
CA GLN A 90 9.17 8.27 -0.02
C GLN A 90 8.94 7.72 1.39
N ALA A 91 9.94 7.04 1.98
CA ALA A 91 9.88 6.57 3.36
C ALA A 91 9.73 7.75 4.34
N GLU A 92 10.54 8.80 4.19
CA GLU A 92 10.47 10.00 5.02
C GLU A 92 9.08 10.68 4.93
N MET A 93 8.48 10.77 3.74
CA MET A 93 7.12 11.30 3.56
C MET A 93 6.06 10.41 4.21
N ARG A 94 6.19 9.09 4.07
CA ARG A 94 5.25 8.13 4.66
C ARG A 94 5.28 8.24 6.18
N ASP A 95 6.47 8.29 6.77
CA ASP A 95 6.64 8.37 8.22
C ASP A 95 6.03 9.66 8.77
N ARG A 96 6.22 10.81 8.11
CA ARG A 96 5.54 12.07 8.50
C ARG A 96 4.02 11.95 8.49
N THR A 97 3.47 11.35 7.43
CA THR A 97 2.01 11.19 7.28
C THR A 97 1.44 10.26 8.35
N VAL A 98 2.16 9.18 8.68
CA VAL A 98 1.79 8.25 9.76
C VAL A 98 1.78 8.98 11.10
N LEU A 99 2.83 9.74 11.41
CA LEU A 99 2.91 10.51 12.65
C LEU A 99 1.75 11.50 12.80
N ASP A 100 1.42 12.25 11.74
CA ASP A 100 0.30 13.21 11.77
C ASP A 100 -1.05 12.49 12.03
N SER A 101 -1.27 11.34 11.38
CA SER A 101 -2.47 10.52 11.59
C SER A 101 -2.54 9.96 13.01
N GLU A 102 -1.43 9.46 13.55
CA GLU A 102 -1.34 8.97 14.92
C GLU A 102 -1.64 10.09 15.94
N MET A 103 -1.16 11.31 15.69
CA MET A 103 -1.46 12.46 16.54
C MET A 103 -2.95 12.78 16.59
N VAL A 104 -3.65 12.75 15.45
CA VAL A 104 -5.11 12.98 15.40
C VAL A 104 -5.85 11.90 16.17
N GLN A 105 -5.47 10.63 16.02
CA GLN A 105 -6.09 9.52 16.74
C GLN A 105 -5.90 9.66 18.26
N LEU A 106 -4.71 10.06 18.71
CA LEU A 106 -4.44 10.32 20.13
C LEU A 106 -5.24 11.51 20.66
N LEU A 107 -5.39 12.57 19.86
CA LEU A 107 -6.22 13.72 20.21
C LEU A 107 -7.68 13.31 20.40
N ASP A 108 -8.23 12.52 19.47
CA ASP A 108 -9.61 12.04 19.55
C ASP A 108 -9.86 11.21 20.81
N ALA A 109 -8.94 10.27 21.11
CA ALA A 109 -9.00 9.46 22.32
C ALA A 109 -8.94 10.33 23.60
N ARG A 110 -8.15 11.41 23.59
CA ARG A 110 -8.07 12.35 24.72
C ARG A 110 -9.34 13.18 24.84
N ASN A 111 -9.85 13.71 23.74
CA ASN A 111 -11.08 14.50 23.71
C ASN A 111 -12.29 13.68 24.16
N GLU A 112 -12.33 12.39 23.84
CA GLU A 112 -13.37 11.48 24.36
C GLU A 112 -13.37 11.44 25.91
N ARG A 113 -12.18 11.33 26.52
CA ARG A 113 -12.05 11.35 27.99
C ARG A 113 -12.43 12.70 28.57
N ARG A 114 -12.12 13.81 27.88
CA ARG A 114 -12.48 15.17 28.29
C ARG A 114 -13.99 15.40 28.24
N ARG A 115 -14.66 14.94 27.18
CA ARG A 115 -16.13 14.95 27.06
C ARG A 115 -16.79 14.22 28.23
N LYS A 116 -16.32 13.03 28.57
CA LYS A 116 -16.82 12.24 29.73
C LYS A 116 -16.67 12.97 31.07
N ARG A 117 -15.72 13.92 31.17
CA ARG A 117 -15.45 14.73 32.37
C ARG A 117 -16.09 16.12 32.30
N GLY A 118 -16.86 16.43 31.26
CA GLY A 118 -17.46 17.76 31.05
C GLY A 118 -16.44 18.86 30.74
N LEU A 119 -15.23 18.50 30.30
CA LEU A 119 -14.19 19.45 29.92
C LEU A 119 -14.33 19.80 28.43
N PRO A 120 -13.99 21.04 28.02
CA PRO A 120 -14.01 21.43 26.61
C PRO A 120 -13.02 20.59 25.79
N GLU A 121 -13.36 20.34 24.52
CA GLU A 121 -12.47 19.66 23.58
C GLU A 121 -11.23 20.49 23.32
N MET A 122 -10.15 19.77 23.03
CA MET A 122 -8.83 20.33 22.81
C MET A 122 -8.53 20.31 21.32
N THR A 123 -7.92 21.39 20.82
CA THR A 123 -7.49 21.49 19.42
C THR A 123 -6.18 20.73 19.18
N LEU A 124 -5.83 20.51 17.91
CA LEU A 124 -4.57 19.85 17.54
C LEU A 124 -3.35 20.66 17.97
N ASP A 125 -3.40 21.99 17.87
CA ASP A 125 -2.31 22.87 18.27
C ASP A 125 -2.10 22.85 19.78
N GLU A 126 -3.18 22.88 20.56
CA GLU A 126 -3.11 22.73 22.02
C GLU A 126 -2.58 21.34 22.41
N PHE A 127 -2.97 20.29 21.66
CA PHE A 127 -2.48 18.93 21.87
C PHE A 127 -1.00 18.79 21.62
N ARG A 128 -0.52 19.35 20.51
CA ARG A 128 0.90 19.44 20.22
C ARG A 128 1.65 20.20 21.31
N ALA A 129 1.16 21.37 21.73
CA ALA A 129 1.73 22.15 22.83
C ALA A 129 1.73 21.41 24.18
N SER A 130 0.86 20.42 24.36
CA SER A 130 0.84 19.59 25.57
C SER A 130 1.83 18.41 25.54
N LEU A 131 2.29 18.03 24.35
CA LEU A 131 3.29 16.97 24.13
C LEU A 131 4.71 17.56 24.06
N ASP A 132 4.85 18.78 23.53
CA ASP A 132 6.08 19.55 23.48
C ASP A 132 6.20 20.53 24.66
N VAL A 133 7.09 20.26 25.62
CA VAL A 133 7.75 21.34 26.39
C VAL A 133 9.24 21.33 26.03
N PRO A 134 9.72 22.37 25.33
CA PRO A 134 10.70 23.29 25.91
C PRO A 134 10.30 24.78 25.77
N PRO A 135 10.90 25.70 26.58
CA PRO A 135 10.35 27.03 26.88
C PRO A 135 10.29 27.98 25.67
N PRO A 136 9.50 29.08 25.78
CA PRO A 136 9.36 30.04 24.70
C PRO A 136 10.71 30.73 24.46
N ARG A 137 11.26 30.62 23.25
CA ARG A 137 12.32 31.52 22.81
C ARG A 137 11.67 32.76 22.19
N ALA A 138 11.64 33.81 23.01
CA ALA A 138 11.35 35.17 22.60
C ALA A 138 12.36 35.65 21.55
N GLN A 139 11.87 36.50 20.67
CA GLN A 139 12.55 37.13 19.55
C GLN A 139 13.67 38.06 20.01
N SER A 140 14.87 37.94 19.42
CA SER A 140 15.78 39.04 19.01
C SER A 140 17.02 38.46 18.35
#